data_AF-A0A293MCF1-F1
#
_entry.id   AF-A0A293MCF1-F1
#
_cell.length_a   1.000
_cell.length_b   1.000
_cell.length_c   1.000
_cell.angle_alpha   90.00
_cell.angle_beta   90.00
_cell.angle_gamma   90.00
#
_symmetry.space_group_name_H-M   'P 1'
#
loop_
_entity.id
_entity.type
_entity.pdbx_description
1 polymer ?
#
loop_
_entity_poly.entity_id
_entity_poly.type
_entity_poly.pdbx_seq_one_letter_code
_entity_poly.pdbx_strand_id
1 'polypeptide(L)' 'MVEYFYHRGWQWQVVEDKLVEEFKGKLSLEEKRKKVRGYLGLLGPCQAVLEVSFPLKRDNGEYVMINGWRAQHSHHRTP' A
#
# COMPACT_ATOMS: atom_id res chain seq x y z
N MET A 1 9.47 4.60 -8.01
CA MET A 1 9.73 6.03 -7.70
C MET A 1 9.02 6.49 -6.42
N VAL A 2 7.72 6.22 -6.23
CA VAL A 2 7.01 6.54 -4.95
C VAL A 2 7.49 5.68 -3.78
N GLU A 3 7.72 4.39 -4.03
CA GLU A 3 8.22 3.45 -3.02
C GLU A 3 9.57 3.86 -2.43
N TYR A 4 10.42 4.53 -3.21
CA TYR A 4 11.70 5.07 -2.73
C TYR A 4 11.51 6.12 -1.64
N PHE A 5 10.55 7.03 -1.80
CA PHE A 5 10.25 8.04 -0.77
C PHE A 5 9.67 7.41 0.50
N TYR A 6 8.84 6.38 0.33
CA TYR A 6 8.30 5.60 1.45
C TYR A 6 9.42 4.88 2.22
N HIS A 7 10.27 4.12 1.53
CA HIS A 7 11.42 3.45 2.15
C HIS A 7 12.41 4.43 2.76
N ARG A 8 12.64 5.59 2.13
CA ARG A 8 13.50 6.62 2.71
C ARG A 8 12.94 7.19 4.02
N GLY A 9 11.63 7.42 4.10
CA GLY A 9 11.00 7.94 5.32
C GLY A 9 11.04 6.95 6.49
N TRP A 10 10.94 5.66 6.19
CA TRP A 10 10.86 4.58 7.18
C TRP A 10 12.22 3.96 7.54
N GLN A 11 13.05 3.64 6.55
CA GLN A 11 14.28 2.83 6.69
C GLN A 11 15.52 3.66 7.08
N TRP A 12 15.52 4.97 6.82
CA TRP A 12 16.62 5.89 7.15
C TRP A 12 16.38 6.69 8.45
N GLN A 13 16.01 5.99 9.54
CA GLN A 13 16.18 6.46 10.93
C GLN A 13 15.27 7.61 11.43
N VAL A 14 14.24 8.04 10.70
CA VAL A 14 13.40 9.15 11.20
C VAL A 14 12.27 8.66 12.11
N VAL A 15 11.60 7.56 11.75
CA VAL A 15 10.32 7.18 12.37
C VAL A 15 10.35 5.80 13.04
N GLU A 16 11.24 4.88 12.62
CA GLU A 16 11.30 3.52 13.17
C GLU A 16 11.53 3.52 14.69
N ASP A 17 12.55 4.25 15.18
CA ASP A 17 12.89 4.25 16.61
C ASP A 17 11.78 4.86 17.46
N LYS A 18 11.17 5.95 16.99
CA LYS A 18 10.01 6.57 17.67
C LYS A 18 8.80 5.63 17.72
N LEU A 19 8.53 4.89 16.65
CA LEU A 19 7.43 3.92 16.62
C LEU A 19 7.68 2.73 17.54
N VAL A 20 8.94 2.31 17.72
CA VAL A 20 9.32 1.24 18.66
C VAL A 20 9.15 1.72 20.11
N GLU A 21 9.52 2.97 20.41
CA GLU A 21 9.31 3.61 21.73
C GLU A 21 7.82 3.74 22.07
N GLU A 22 7.00 4.23 21.14
CA GLU A 22 5.56 4.40 21.33
C GLU A 22 4.78 3.06 21.30
N PHE A 23 5.43 1.95 20.93
CA PHE A 23 4.80 0.64 20.81
C PHE A 23 4.37 0.11 22.18
N LYS A 24 3.06 0.15 22.43
CA LYS A 24 2.42 -0.36 23.66
C LYS A 24 2.50 -1.89 23.71
N GLY A 25 3.12 -2.43 24.77
CA GLY A 25 3.15 -3.87 25.03
C GLY A 25 4.40 -4.34 25.77
N LYS A 26 4.27 -5.45 26.52
CA LYS A 26 5.37 -6.15 27.22
C LYS A 26 6.16 -7.08 26.28
N LEU A 27 6.54 -6.59 25.10
CA LEU A 27 7.38 -7.32 24.14
C LEU A 27 8.83 -6.90 24.32
N SER A 28 9.77 -7.80 23.99
CA SER A 28 11.18 -7.43 23.92
C SER A 28 11.39 -6.37 22.82
N LEU A 29 12.46 -5.57 22.97
CA LEU A 29 12.74 -4.46 22.05
C LEU A 29 12.97 -4.95 20.61
N GLU A 30 13.54 -6.14 20.45
CA GLU A 30 13.77 -6.80 19.17
C GLU A 30 12.46 -7.24 18.50
N GLU A 31 11.54 -7.84 19.27
CA GLU A 31 10.22 -8.23 18.76
C GLU A 31 9.38 -7.01 18.36
N LYS A 32 9.47 -5.90 19.12
CA LYS A 32 8.82 -4.64 18.75
C LYS A 32 9.33 -4.13 17.41
N ARG A 33 10.65 -4.09 17.22
CA ARG A 33 11.27 -3.68 15.96
C ARG A 33 10.84 -4.59 14.80
N LYS A 34 10.80 -5.91 15.01
CA LYS A 34 10.33 -6.88 14.00
C LYS A 34 8.86 -6.65 13.62
N LYS A 35 7.99 -6.35 14.60
CA LYS A 35 6.58 -6.02 14.32
C LYS A 35 6.41 -4.71 13.56
N VAL A 36 7.10 -3.65 13.98
CA VAL A 36 7.06 -2.35 13.28
C VAL A 36 7.52 -2.51 11.82
N ARG A 37 8.60 -3.28 11.59
CA ARG A 37 9.05 -3.66 10.24
C ARG A 37 7.99 -4.41 9.45
N GLY A 38 7.31 -5.36 10.09
CA GLY A 38 6.20 -6.09 9.46
C GLY A 38 5.06 -5.16 9.03
N TYR A 39 4.63 -4.25 9.90
CA TYR A 39 3.54 -3.30 9.56
C TYR A 39 3.92 -2.36 8.43
N LEU A 40 5.16 -1.86 8.40
CA LEU A 40 5.59 -0.94 7.35
C LEU A 40 5.85 -1.68 6.02
N GLY A 41 6.19 -2.96 6.08
CA GLY A 41 6.16 -3.85 4.91
C GLY A 41 4.75 -4.07 4.36
N LEU A 42 3.74 -4.19 5.22
CA LEU A 42 2.33 -4.34 4.82
C LEU A 42 1.72 -3.07 4.20
N LEU A 43 2.19 -1.90 4.63
CA LEU A 43 1.70 -0.61 4.15
C LEU A 43 2.27 -0.19 2.79
N GLY A 44 3.39 -0.78 2.37
CA GLY A 44 4.05 -0.45 1.10
C GLY A 44 3.26 -0.84 -0.16
N PRO A 45 2.82 -2.11 -0.33
CA PRO A 45 2.14 -2.56 -1.54
C PRO A 45 0.65 -2.17 -1.58
N CYS A 46 0.07 -2.14 -2.79
CA CYS A 46 -1.38 -2.00 -2.94
C CYS A 46 -2.11 -3.27 -2.50
N GLN A 47 -3.16 -3.11 -1.70
CA GLN A 47 -3.95 -4.23 -1.19
C GLN A 47 -4.82 -4.91 -2.25
N ALA A 48 -5.40 -4.12 -3.16
CA ALA A 48 -6.22 -4.64 -4.24
C ALA A 48 -6.00 -3.86 -5.53
N VAL A 49 -5.91 -4.59 -6.64
CA VAL A 49 -5.86 -4.02 -7.99
C VAL A 49 -6.90 -4.74 -8.82
N LEU A 50 -7.84 -3.97 -9.36
CA LEU A 50 -8.87 -4.46 -10.26
C LEU A 50 -8.47 -4.12 -11.69
N GLU A 51 -8.41 -5.13 -12.54
CA GLU A 51 -8.30 -5.00 -13.98
C GLU A 51 -9.64 -5.37 -14.61
N VAL A 52 -10.14 -4.50 -15.50
CA VAL A 52 -11.40 -4.71 -16.21
C VAL A 52 -11.20 -4.53 -17.70
N SER A 53 -11.79 -5.43 -18.48
CA SER A 53 -11.88 -5.30 -19.93
C SER A 53 -13.32 -5.51 -20.34
N PHE A 54 -13.94 -4.51 -20.96
CA PHE A 54 -15.33 -4.59 -21.39
C PHE A 54 -15.54 -4.02 -22.79
N PRO A 55 -16.43 -4.62 -23.60
CA PRO A 55 -16.73 -4.12 -24.93
C PRO A 55 -17.65 -2.90 -24.86
N LEU A 56 -17.37 -1.90 -25.68
CA LEU A 56 -18.22 -0.73 -25.91
C LEU A 56 -18.58 -0.65 -27.39
N LYS A 57 -19.88 -0.52 -27.68
CA LYS A 57 -20.35 -0.16 -29.00
C LYS A 57 -20.28 1.36 -29.16
N ARG A 58 -19.49 1.82 -30.13
CA ARG A 58 -19.36 3.23 -30.48
C ARG A 58 -20.57 3.71 -31.27
N ASP A 59 -20.74 5.03 -31.35
CA ASP A 59 -21.84 5.66 -32.08
C ASP A 59 -21.80 5.34 -33.59
N ASN A 60 -20.61 5.09 -34.13
CA ASN A 60 -20.39 4.64 -35.51
C ASN A 60 -20.74 3.15 -35.75
N GLY A 61 -21.20 2.43 -34.72
CA GLY A 61 -21.58 1.02 -34.77
C GLY A 61 -20.45 0.03 -34.52
N GLU A 62 -19.20 0.45 -34.40
CA GLU A 62 -18.05 -0.43 -34.15
C GLU A 62 -17.96 -0.86 -32.68
N TYR A 63 -17.53 -2.10 -32.44
CA TYR A 63 -17.22 -2.59 -31.10
C TYR A 63 -15.74 -2.39 -30.79
N VAL A 64 -15.46 -1.81 -29.63
CA VAL A 64 -14.10 -1.60 -29.13
C VAL A 64 -13.98 -2.15 -27.72
N MET A 65 -12.87 -2.86 -27.46
CA MET A 65 -12.52 -3.30 -26.11
C MET A 65 -11.88 -2.15 -25.34
N ILE A 66 -12.47 -1.77 -24.22
CA ILE A 66 -11.89 -0.81 -23.27
C ILE A 66 -11.26 -1.59 -22.14
N ASN A 67 -9.99 -1.26 -21.86
CA ASN A 67 -9.27 -1.78 -20.70
C ASN A 67 -9.18 -0.68 -19.63
N GLY A 68 -9.39 -1.04 -18.38
CA GLY A 68 -9.30 -0.15 -17.25
C GLY A 68 -8.65 -0.81 -16.05
N TRP A 69 -7.99 -0.01 -15.22
CA TRP A 69 -7.36 -0.46 -13.98
C TRP A 69 -7.76 0.44 -12.82
N ARG A 70 -8.04 -0.16 -11.66
CA ARG A 70 -8.29 0.55 -10.41
C ARG A 70 -7.47 -0.06 -9.29
N ALA A 71 -6.51 0.70 -8.77
CA ALA A 71 -5.73 0.31 -7.60
C ALA A 71 -6.36 0.91 -6.33
N GLN A 72 -6.59 0.06 -5.33
CA GLN A 72 -6.93 0.45 -3.96
C GLN A 72 -5.71 0.16 -3.08
N HIS A 73 -5.01 1.23 -2.72
CA HIS A 73 -3.75 1.09 -2.00
C HIS A 73 -3.95 0.58 -0.56
N SER A 74 -4.88 1.16 0.18
CA SER A 74 -5.11 0.84 1.59
C SER A 74 -6.57 1.00 2.00
N HIS A 75 -7.06 0.08 2.84
CA HIS A 75 -8.38 0.11 3.49
C HIS A 75 -8.30 0.45 4.99
N HIS A 76 -7.19 1.04 5.46
CA HIS A 76 -7.05 1.45 6.87
C HIS A 76 -8.12 2.48 7.30
N ARG A 77 -8.73 3.16 6.33
CA ARG A 77 -9.96 3.94 6.47
C ARG A 77 -10.94 3.50 5.40
N THR A 78 -12.18 3.30 5.78
CA THR A 78 -13.28 3.08 4.82
C THR A 78 -13.72 4.43 4.26
N PRO A 79 -13.97 4.53 2.94
CA PRO A 79 -14.62 5.70 2.37
C PRO A 79 -16.03 5.91 2.97
#